data_AF-A0AAN0J4X7-F1
#
_entry.id   AF-A0AAN0J4X7-F1
#
_cell.length_a   1.000
_cell.length_b   1.000
_cell.length_c   1.000
_cell.angle_alpha   90.00
_cell.angle_beta   90.00
_cell.angle_gamma   90.00
#
_symmetry.space_group_name_H-M   'P 1'
#
loop_
_entity.id
_entity.type
_entity.pdbx_description
1 polymer ?
#
loop_
_entity_poly.entity_id
_entity_poly.type
_entity_poly.pdbx_seq_one_letter_code
_entity_poly.pdbx_strand_id
1 'polypeptide(L)'
;MDDSVNDLIMELKRLNCTSREIQSFIRPIKELSMRHIQRILQKSGFGRRRRDSLQDVIAAIHNELNGPGSLLGYRSLWHRLKRKYNLSVSRDCVMILLSVIAPEGTKVRKSRRLQRRIYLNKGPNYLWHIDGYDKLKPYGITIHGCVDG
;
A
#
# COMPACT_ATOMS: atom_id res chain seq x y z
N MET A 1 5.66 39.73 -5.14
CA MET A 1 4.30 39.19 -4.92
C MET A 1 4.10 37.85 -5.60
N ASP A 2 4.51 37.67 -6.86
CA ASP A 2 4.29 36.41 -7.59
C ASP A 2 5.04 35.18 -7.03
N ASP A 3 6.23 35.37 -6.45
CA ASP A 3 6.98 34.26 -5.83
C ASP A 3 6.29 33.71 -4.56
N SER A 4 5.70 34.59 -3.75
CA SER A 4 4.95 34.18 -2.54
C SER A 4 3.72 33.33 -2.87
N VAL A 5 3.02 33.62 -3.97
CA VAL A 5 1.89 32.80 -4.43
C VAL A 5 2.36 31.44 -4.96
N ASN A 6 3.51 31.40 -5.63
CA ASN A 6 4.10 30.14 -6.09
C ASN A 6 4.49 29.25 -4.90
N ASP A 7 5.09 29.80 -3.86
CA ASP A 7 5.44 29.04 -2.65
C ASP A 7 4.20 28.45 -1.97
N LEU A 8 3.10 29.20 -1.92
CA LEU A 8 1.82 28.76 -1.37
C LEU A 8 1.21 27.61 -2.20
N ILE A 9 1.28 27.69 -3.55
CA ILE A 9 0.87 26.60 -4.45
C ILE A 9 1.67 25.32 -4.16
N MET A 10 2.96 25.47 -3.89
CA MET A 10 3.88 24.37 -3.63
C MET A 10 3.60 23.71 -2.28
N GLU A 11 3.34 24.52 -1.25
CA GLU A 11 2.99 24.06 0.09
C GLU A 11 1.66 23.31 0.12
N LEU A 12 0.62 23.89 -0.50
CA LEU A 12 -0.68 23.22 -0.66
C LEU A 12 -0.54 21.90 -1.45
N LYS A 13 0.38 21.84 -2.42
CA LYS A 13 0.64 20.59 -3.13
C LYS A 13 1.32 19.53 -2.26
N ARG A 14 2.23 19.93 -1.36
CA ARG A 14 2.86 19.03 -0.38
C ARG A 14 1.85 18.45 0.60
N LEU A 15 0.79 19.19 0.92
CA LEU A 15 -0.36 18.74 1.72
C LEU A 15 -1.33 17.82 0.95
N ASN A 16 -0.94 17.35 -0.25
CA ASN A 16 -1.72 16.47 -1.14
C ASN A 16 -3.01 17.08 -1.71
N CYS A 17 -3.17 18.42 -1.70
CA CYS A 17 -4.32 19.03 -2.33
C CYS A 17 -4.38 18.76 -3.85
N THR A 18 -5.60 18.56 -4.36
CA THR A 18 -5.84 18.46 -5.81
C THR A 18 -5.70 19.82 -6.48
N SER A 19 -5.44 19.85 -7.78
CA SER A 19 -5.28 21.13 -8.50
C SER A 19 -6.53 22.02 -8.43
N ARG A 20 -7.74 21.42 -8.30
CA ARG A 20 -9.00 22.16 -8.12
C ARG A 20 -9.11 22.77 -6.72
N GLU A 21 -8.73 22.02 -5.68
CA GLU A 21 -8.65 22.54 -4.32
C GLU A 21 -7.67 23.70 -4.22
N ILE A 22 -6.46 23.53 -4.78
CA ILE A 22 -5.44 24.59 -4.82
C ILE A 22 -6.00 25.86 -5.49
N GLN A 23 -6.73 25.72 -6.60
CA GLN A 23 -7.38 26.86 -7.25
C GLN A 23 -8.43 27.52 -6.35
N SER A 24 -9.28 26.72 -5.69
CA SER A 24 -10.31 27.21 -4.77
C SER A 24 -9.71 28.02 -3.62
N PHE A 25 -8.59 27.56 -3.05
CA PHE A 25 -7.93 28.24 -1.93
C PHE A 25 -7.19 29.52 -2.34
N ILE A 26 -6.70 29.59 -3.58
CA ILE A 26 -5.92 30.74 -4.08
C ILE A 26 -6.80 31.82 -4.68
N ARG A 27 -8.00 31.48 -5.15
CA ARG A 27 -8.94 32.42 -5.79
C ARG A 27 -9.17 33.72 -5.00
N PRO A 28 -9.27 33.73 -3.65
CA PRO A 28 -9.41 34.97 -2.88
C PRO A 28 -8.20 35.90 -2.95
N ILE A 29 -7.00 35.36 -3.17
CA ILE A 29 -5.74 36.11 -3.22
C ILE A 29 -5.43 36.55 -4.65
N LYS A 30 -5.56 35.61 -5.61
CA LYS A 30 -5.26 35.84 -7.02
C LYS A 30 -6.07 34.89 -7.90
N GLU A 31 -6.78 35.43 -8.89
CA GLU A 31 -7.45 34.59 -9.88
C GLU A 31 -6.42 33.96 -10.84
N LEU A 32 -6.20 32.65 -10.66
CA LEU A 32 -5.32 31.85 -11.51
C LEU A 32 -6.11 30.78 -12.25
N SER A 33 -5.80 30.60 -13.53
CA SER A 33 -6.36 29.49 -14.30
C SER A 33 -5.73 28.16 -13.86
N MET A 34 -6.51 27.07 -13.95
CA MET A 34 -6.02 25.71 -13.69
C MET A 34 -4.75 25.38 -14.49
N ARG A 35 -4.67 25.84 -15.74
CA ARG A 35 -3.49 25.63 -16.60
C ARG A 35 -2.25 26.32 -16.04
N HIS A 36 -2.42 27.52 -15.47
CA HIS A 36 -1.33 28.23 -14.83
C HIS A 36 -0.80 27.46 -13.61
N ILE A 37 -1.70 26.99 -12.74
CA ILE A 37 -1.34 26.19 -11.54
C ILE A 37 -0.63 24.91 -11.96
N GLN A 38 -1.16 24.17 -12.94
CA GLN A 38 -0.54 22.95 -13.46
C GLN A 38 0.84 23.20 -14.05
N ARG A 39 1.03 24.31 -14.77
CA ARG A 39 2.32 24.71 -15.35
C ARG A 39 3.35 25.04 -14.27
N ILE A 40 2.94 25.74 -13.20
CA ILE A 40 3.81 26.00 -12.03
C ILE A 40 4.23 24.67 -11.40
N LEU A 41 3.27 23.80 -11.10
CA LEU A 41 3.51 22.48 -10.52
C LEU A 41 4.41 21.58 -11.41
N GLN A 42 4.29 21.70 -12.73
CA GLN A 42 5.17 20.98 -13.65
C GLN A 42 6.58 21.54 -13.66
N LYS A 43 6.74 22.87 -13.74
CA LYS A 43 8.05 23.54 -13.68
C LYS A 43 8.79 23.22 -12.39
N SER A 44 8.06 23.07 -11.30
CA SER A 44 8.61 22.85 -9.97
C SER A 44 8.78 21.37 -9.58
N GLY A 45 8.61 20.45 -10.54
CA GLY A 45 8.88 19.02 -10.35
C GLY A 45 7.72 18.19 -9.77
N PHE A 46 6.63 18.83 -9.34
CA PHE A 46 5.41 18.15 -8.86
C PHE A 46 4.52 17.56 -9.98
N GLY A 47 4.78 17.92 -11.24
CA GLY A 47 4.03 17.41 -12.40
C GLY A 47 4.47 16.03 -12.91
N ARG A 48 5.65 15.54 -12.50
CA ARG A 48 6.07 14.16 -12.79
C ARG A 48 5.57 13.29 -11.65
N ARG A 49 4.90 12.16 -11.95
CA ARG A 49 4.64 11.12 -10.93
C ARG A 49 5.96 10.83 -10.25
N ARG A 50 6.10 11.22 -8.98
CA ARG A 50 7.29 10.99 -8.17
C ARG A 50 7.56 9.48 -8.23
N ARG A 51 8.58 9.08 -8.99
CA ARG A 51 9.11 7.73 -8.90
C ARG A 51 10.00 7.78 -7.68
N ASP A 52 9.53 7.20 -6.59
CA ASP A 52 10.35 7.12 -5.39
C ASP A 52 11.62 6.33 -5.69
N SER A 53 12.69 6.61 -4.94
CA SER A 53 13.99 6.01 -5.22
C SER A 53 13.89 4.48 -5.06
N LEU A 54 14.57 3.74 -5.93
CA LEU A 54 14.59 2.27 -5.84
C LEU A 54 15.12 1.80 -4.47
N GLN A 55 16.03 2.55 -3.85
CA GLN A 55 16.58 2.25 -2.53
C GLN A 55 15.51 2.31 -1.44
N ASP A 56 14.65 3.34 -1.45
CA ASP A 56 13.56 3.47 -0.46
C ASP A 56 12.56 2.31 -0.60
N VAL A 57 12.28 1.91 -1.84
CA VAL A 57 11.37 0.80 -2.14
C VAL A 57 11.95 -0.52 -1.64
N ILE A 58 13.23 -0.77 -1.88
CA ILE A 58 13.93 -1.98 -1.42
C ILE A 58 13.94 -2.02 0.11
N ALA A 59 14.28 -0.91 0.78
CA ALA A 59 14.26 -0.82 2.23
C ALA A 59 12.87 -1.09 2.81
N ALA A 60 11.82 -0.53 2.21
CA ALA A 60 10.44 -0.78 2.64
C ALA A 60 10.01 -2.25 2.44
N ILE A 61 10.43 -2.89 1.34
CA ILE A 61 10.18 -4.32 1.11
C ILE A 61 10.88 -5.17 2.18
N HIS A 62 12.15 -4.91 2.49
CA HIS A 62 12.86 -5.62 3.55
C HIS A 62 12.16 -5.49 4.91
N ASN A 63 11.71 -4.29 5.25
CA ASN A 63 10.97 -4.05 6.49
C ASN A 63 9.65 -4.85 6.57
N GLU A 64 8.94 -4.98 5.45
CA GLU A 64 7.71 -5.81 5.40
C GLU A 64 8.01 -7.30 5.48
N LEU A 65 9.11 -7.75 4.87
CA LEU A 65 9.53 -9.16 4.90
C LEU A 65 10.00 -9.61 6.29
N ASN A 66 10.52 -8.71 7.11
CA ASN A 66 10.92 -9.02 8.50
C ASN A 66 9.72 -9.17 9.46
N GLY A 67 8.49 -8.99 8.98
CA GLY A 67 7.28 -9.07 9.80
C GLY A 67 6.17 -9.91 9.16
N PRO A 68 4.91 -9.63 9.51
CA PRO A 68 3.75 -10.34 8.93
C PRO A 68 3.58 -10.08 7.43
N GLY A 69 4.32 -9.10 6.87
CA GLY A 69 4.35 -8.81 5.44
C GLY A 69 5.06 -9.88 4.60
N SER A 70 5.85 -10.78 5.21
CA SER A 70 6.51 -11.92 4.55
C SER A 70 5.55 -12.82 3.76
N LEU A 71 4.32 -12.97 4.26
CA LEU A 71 3.29 -13.81 3.65
C LEU A 71 2.57 -13.12 2.48
N LEU A 72 2.76 -11.81 2.30
CA LEU A 72 2.07 -11.06 1.26
C LEU A 72 2.60 -11.40 -0.14
N GLY A 73 1.67 -11.55 -1.08
CA GLY A 73 1.99 -11.53 -2.50
C GLY A 73 2.31 -10.12 -3.00
N TYR A 74 2.95 -10.02 -4.17
CA TYR A 74 3.38 -8.74 -4.75
C TYR A 74 2.25 -7.70 -4.91
N ARG A 75 1.00 -8.14 -5.18
CA ARG A 75 -0.16 -7.22 -5.27
C ARG A 75 -0.50 -6.59 -3.93
N SER A 76 -0.57 -7.41 -2.87
CA SER A 76 -0.86 -6.92 -1.52
C SER A 76 0.29 -6.08 -0.98
N LEU A 77 1.53 -6.46 -1.28
CA LEU A 77 2.72 -5.68 -0.95
C LEU A 77 2.71 -4.32 -1.67
N TRP A 78 2.37 -4.27 -2.96
CA TRP A 78 2.21 -3.03 -3.72
C TRP A 78 1.18 -2.09 -3.07
N HIS A 79 0.01 -2.61 -2.67
CA HIS A 79 -0.98 -1.82 -1.94
C HIS A 79 -0.44 -1.32 -0.59
N ARG A 80 0.30 -2.16 0.14
CA ARG A 80 0.87 -1.78 1.43
C ARG A 80 1.97 -0.73 1.31
N LEU A 81 2.85 -0.84 0.31
CA LEU A 81 3.85 0.18 -0.01
C LEU A 81 3.18 1.53 -0.28
N LYS A 82 2.07 1.54 -1.02
CA LYS A 82 1.29 2.75 -1.27
C LYS A 82 0.59 3.29 -0.02
N ARG A 83 -0.02 2.44 0.82
CA ARG A 83 -0.82 2.90 1.97
C ARG A 83 0.01 3.26 3.20
N LYS A 84 1.06 2.48 3.49
CA LYS A 84 1.86 2.60 4.73
C LYS A 84 3.09 3.48 4.53
N TYR A 85 3.77 3.33 3.39
CA TYR A 85 5.02 4.05 3.11
C TYR A 85 4.83 5.23 2.15
N ASN A 86 3.60 5.45 1.67
CA ASN A 86 3.26 6.46 0.66
C ASN A 86 4.12 6.38 -0.61
N LEU A 87 4.59 5.17 -0.97
CA LEU A 87 5.45 4.94 -2.12
C LEU A 87 4.62 4.66 -3.39
N SER A 88 4.98 5.33 -4.49
CA SER A 88 4.33 5.24 -5.79
C SER A 88 5.20 4.47 -6.77
N VAL A 89 5.07 3.14 -6.72
CA VAL A 89 5.83 2.20 -7.55
C VAL A 89 4.90 1.45 -8.49
N SER A 90 5.38 1.09 -9.68
CA SER A 90 4.62 0.20 -10.57
C SER A 90 4.53 -1.20 -9.95
N ARG A 91 3.36 -1.83 -10.12
CA ARG A 91 3.11 -3.18 -9.61
C ARG A 91 4.13 -4.20 -10.15
N ASP A 92 4.50 -4.07 -11.42
CA ASP A 92 5.42 -5.00 -12.07
C ASP A 92 6.86 -4.82 -11.57
N CYS A 93 7.26 -3.60 -11.20
CA CYS A 93 8.53 -3.35 -10.52
C CYS A 93 8.56 -4.03 -9.14
N VAL A 94 7.48 -3.93 -8.35
CA VAL A 94 7.37 -4.65 -7.06
C VAL A 94 7.45 -6.16 -7.26
N MET A 95 6.84 -6.69 -8.33
CA MET A 95 6.92 -8.12 -8.66
C MET A 95 8.36 -8.57 -8.95
N ILE A 96 9.09 -7.82 -9.78
CA ILE A 96 10.49 -8.12 -10.12
C ILE A 96 11.36 -8.02 -8.86
N LEU A 97 11.26 -6.91 -8.10
CA LEU A 97 12.02 -6.71 -6.87
C LEU A 97 11.77 -7.82 -5.85
N LEU A 98 10.50 -8.18 -5.62
CA LEU A 98 10.16 -9.26 -4.69
C LEU A 98 10.70 -10.62 -5.15
N SER A 99 10.76 -10.86 -6.47
CA SER A 99 11.34 -12.10 -7.02
C SER A 99 12.85 -12.19 -6.82
N VAL A 100 13.54 -11.04 -6.84
CA VAL A 100 14.99 -10.95 -6.61
C VAL A 100 15.30 -11.04 -5.11
N ILE A 101 14.55 -10.32 -4.27
CA ILE A 101 14.76 -10.24 -2.83
C ILE A 101 14.32 -11.53 -2.10
N ALA A 102 13.19 -12.11 -2.51
CA ALA A 102 12.59 -13.29 -1.86
C ALA A 102 12.19 -14.36 -2.91
N PRO A 103 13.18 -15.01 -3.56
CA PRO A 103 12.91 -16.00 -4.60
C PRO A 103 12.15 -17.21 -4.06
N GLU A 104 12.47 -17.68 -2.84
CA GLU A 104 11.83 -18.85 -2.24
C GLU A 104 10.34 -18.64 -1.96
N GLY A 105 9.95 -17.50 -1.38
CA GLY A 105 8.53 -17.18 -1.17
C GLY A 105 7.77 -17.08 -2.49
N THR A 106 8.44 -16.63 -3.56
CA THR A 106 7.86 -16.58 -4.91
C THR A 106 7.70 -17.98 -5.51
N LYS A 107 8.70 -18.87 -5.37
CA LYS A 107 8.61 -20.27 -5.80
C LYS A 107 7.49 -21.02 -5.06
N VAL A 108 7.40 -20.86 -3.74
CA VAL A 108 6.35 -21.49 -2.92
C VAL A 108 4.96 -21.08 -3.40
N ARG A 109 4.71 -19.79 -3.64
CA ARG A 109 3.42 -19.31 -4.16
C ARG A 109 3.14 -19.83 -5.57
N LYS A 110 4.14 -19.87 -6.45
CA LYS A 110 4.01 -20.44 -7.80
C LYS A 110 3.71 -21.94 -7.80
N SER A 111 4.16 -22.68 -6.78
CA SER A 111 3.91 -24.12 -6.68
C SER A 111 2.44 -24.49 -6.54
N ARG A 112 1.57 -23.52 -6.18
CA ARG A 112 0.13 -23.73 -5.89
C ARG A 112 -0.13 -24.86 -4.88
N ARG A 113 0.86 -25.18 -4.05
CA ARG A 113 0.74 -26.19 -3.00
C ARG A 113 0.17 -25.56 -1.74
N LEU A 114 -0.81 -26.23 -1.14
CA LEU A 114 -1.31 -25.86 0.18
C LEU A 114 -0.17 -26.03 1.19
N GLN A 115 0.32 -24.92 1.76
CA GLN A 115 1.20 -24.97 2.92
C GLN A 115 0.37 -25.07 4.18
N ARG A 116 0.46 -26.20 4.87
CA ARG A 116 -0.17 -26.40 6.17
C ARG A 116 0.79 -25.90 7.26
N ARG A 117 0.28 -25.09 8.18
CA ARG A 117 1.02 -24.73 9.39
C ARG A 117 1.12 -25.98 10.26
N ILE A 118 2.31 -26.24 10.80
CA ILE A 118 2.51 -27.28 11.80
C ILE A 118 2.18 -26.64 13.15
N TYR A 119 1.15 -27.16 13.82
CA TYR A 119 0.81 -26.77 15.18
C TYR A 119 1.48 -27.77 16.11
N LEU A 120 2.38 -27.27 16.95
CA LEU A 120 2.99 -28.06 18.01
C LEU A 120 2.45 -27.53 19.33
N ASN A 121 1.57 -28.31 19.94
CA ASN A 121 0.93 -27.96 21.19
C ASN A 121 1.57 -28.71 22.36
N LYS A 122 1.52 -28.12 23.56
CA LYS A 122 2.18 -28.69 24.75
C LYS A 122 1.44 -29.90 25.33
N GLY A 123 0.24 -30.20 24.84
CA GLY A 123 -0.61 -31.29 25.30
C GLY A 123 -2.08 -31.05 24.92
N PRO A 124 -3.00 -31.95 25.35
CA PRO A 124 -4.43 -31.80 25.15
C PRO A 124 -4.97 -30.50 25.76
N ASN A 125 -6.02 -29.93 25.17
CA ASN A 125 -6.66 -28.67 25.59
C ASN A 125 -5.73 -27.43 25.59
N TYR A 126 -4.60 -27.47 24.89
CA TYR A 126 -3.66 -26.34 24.87
C TYR A 126 -4.08 -25.23 23.89
N LEU A 127 -4.70 -25.60 22.76
CA LEU A 127 -5.13 -24.66 21.73
C LEU A 127 -6.37 -25.20 21.02
N TRP A 128 -7.45 -24.41 21.07
CA TRP A 128 -8.68 -24.73 20.36
C TRP A 128 -8.79 -23.87 19.10
N HIS A 129 -9.00 -24.53 17.97
CA HIS A 129 -9.26 -23.88 16.69
C HIS A 129 -10.78 -23.74 16.50
N ILE A 130 -11.26 -22.50 16.45
CA ILE A 130 -12.65 -22.17 16.14
C ILE A 130 -12.74 -21.62 14.72
N ASP A 131 -13.63 -22.18 13.90
CA ASP A 131 -13.92 -21.67 12.56
C ASP A 131 -15.43 -21.54 12.32
N GLY A 132 -15.81 -20.60 11.45
CA GLY A 132 -17.20 -20.26 11.16
C GLY A 132 -17.61 -20.62 9.73
N TYR A 133 -18.73 -21.31 9.58
CA TYR A 133 -19.35 -21.59 8.29
C TYR A 133 -20.43 -20.55 7.97
N ASP A 134 -20.05 -19.53 7.21
CA ASP A 134 -20.89 -18.36 6.95
C ASP A 134 -21.86 -18.51 5.75
N LYS A 135 -21.89 -19.66 5.05
CA LYS A 135 -22.74 -19.78 3.84
C LYS A 135 -24.24 -19.67 4.13
N LEU A 136 -24.68 -19.98 5.35
CA LEU A 136 -26.08 -19.89 5.78
C LEU A 136 -26.42 -18.58 6.50
N LYS A 137 -25.43 -17.69 6.67
CA LYS A 137 -25.62 -16.40 7.34
C LYS A 137 -26.73 -15.52 6.76
N PRO A 138 -26.99 -15.50 5.44
CA PRO A 138 -28.14 -14.78 4.88
C PRO A 138 -29.51 -15.28 5.38
N TYR A 139 -29.58 -16.53 5.85
CA TYR A 139 -30.79 -17.14 6.40
C TYR A 139 -30.85 -17.06 7.94
N GLY A 140 -29.95 -16.28 8.56
CA GLY A 140 -29.89 -16.13 10.02
C GLY A 140 -29.24 -17.31 10.75
N ILE A 141 -28.70 -18.30 10.02
CA ILE A 141 -28.07 -19.48 10.61
C ILE A 141 -26.55 -19.31 10.56
N THR A 142 -25.93 -19.35 11.73
CA THR A 142 -24.47 -19.34 11.88
C THR A 142 -24.02 -20.66 12.50
N ILE A 143 -23.04 -21.30 11.88
CA ILE A 143 -22.50 -22.59 12.33
C ILE A 143 -21.03 -22.37 12.68
N HIS A 144 -20.63 -22.76 13.89
CA HIS A 144 -19.26 -22.69 14.34
C HIS A 144 -18.77 -24.10 14.69
N GLY A 145 -17.60 -24.47 14.18
CA GLY A 145 -16.90 -25.70 14.54
C GLY A 145 -15.71 -25.39 15.44
N CYS A 146 -15.44 -26.27 16.39
CA CYS A 146 -14.31 -26.15 17.29
C CYS A 146 -13.56 -27.49 17.38
N VAL A 147 -12.22 -27.46 17.27
CA VAL A 147 -11.36 -28.65 17.33
C VAL A 147 -10.17 -28.37 18.24
N ASP A 148 -9.83 -29.30 19.13
CA ASP A 148 -8.59 -29.26 19.92
C ASP A 148 -7.40 -29.64 19.02
N GLY A 149 -6.35 -28.82 19.03
CA GLY A 149 -5.26 -28.84 18.05
C GLY A 149 -4.00 -29.57 18.50
#